data_AF-A0A357HGQ5-F1
#
_entry.id   AF-A0A357HGQ5-F1
#
_cell.length_a   1.000
_cell.length_b   1.000
_cell.length_c   1.000
_cell.angle_alpha   90.00
_cell.angle_beta   90.00
_cell.angle_gamma   90.00
#
_symmetry.space_group_name_H-M   'P 1'
#
loop_
_entity.id
_entity.type
_entity.pdbx_description
1 polymer ?
#
loop_
_entity_poly.entity_id
_entity_poly.type
_entity_poly.pdbx_seq_one_letter_code
_entity_poly.pdbx_strand_id
1 'polypeptide(L)'
;MKQDKIIIKGARQHNLKNIDLEIPRNKLVVITGLSGSGKSSLAFDTIYAEGQRRYVESLSSYARQFLGLMEKPDMDTIEGLSPAISIEQKASARNPRSTVGTVTEIHDYLRLLYAHIGKPHCWICSRPIQKQTVQQIVDTICKFKIGTKFFVLAPVVRGRKGLHKGVFEEIKKEGFLRARVDGKVYGIDDKISLGKNKKHTIEVVVDRLIIEGDYRERLTESIELAL
;
A
#
# COMPACT_ATOMS: atom_id res chain seq x y z
N MET A 1 42.37 -8.39 -1.29
CA MET A 1 42.38 -8.21 0.20
C MET A 1 41.17 -7.39 0.57
N LYS A 2 40.45 -7.73 1.65
CA LYS A 2 39.32 -6.93 2.13
C LYS A 2 39.92 -5.60 2.64
N GLN A 3 39.67 -4.48 1.94
CA GLN A 3 40.08 -3.17 2.44
C GLN A 3 39.46 -2.98 3.83
N ASP A 4 40.32 -2.91 4.84
CA ASP A 4 40.00 -2.79 6.28
C ASP A 4 39.75 -1.34 6.70
N LYS A 5 39.92 -0.41 5.76
CA LYS A 5 39.73 1.03 5.94
C LYS A 5 38.87 1.62 4.83
N ILE A 6 38.21 2.73 5.13
CA ILE A 6 37.64 3.66 4.15
C ILE A 6 38.68 4.75 3.95
N ILE A 7 39.12 4.95 2.73
CA ILE A 7 40.17 5.92 2.39
C ILE A 7 39.50 7.04 1.61
N ILE A 8 39.65 8.28 2.08
CA ILE A 8 39.09 9.48 1.47
C ILE A 8 40.26 10.37 1.06
N LYS A 9 40.25 10.83 -0.19
CA LYS A 9 41.26 11.73 -0.75
C LYS A 9 40.64 13.01 -1.27
N GLY A 10 41.22 14.14 -0.86
CA GLY A 10 40.89 15.47 -1.34
C GLY A 10 39.44 15.89 -1.09
N ALA A 11 38.83 15.58 0.06
CA ALA A 11 37.46 15.99 0.34
C ALA A 11 37.36 17.52 0.48
N ARG A 12 36.47 18.13 -0.30
CA ARG A 12 36.28 19.59 -0.44
C ARG A 12 34.82 20.04 -0.30
N GLN A 13 33.90 19.12 -0.01
CA GLN A 13 32.49 19.43 0.18
C GLN A 13 32.28 20.55 1.23
N HIS A 14 31.55 21.59 0.85
CA HIS A 14 31.29 22.80 1.64
C HIS A 14 32.57 23.51 2.12
N ASN A 15 32.92 23.39 3.39
CA ASN A 15 34.04 24.09 4.02
C ASN A 15 35.25 23.19 4.28
N LEU A 16 35.22 21.93 3.81
CA LEU A 16 36.36 21.02 3.89
C LEU A 16 37.54 21.56 3.05
N LYS A 17 38.75 21.48 3.59
CA LYS A 17 39.95 22.08 3.01
C LYS A 17 40.84 21.05 2.33
N ASN A 18 40.28 20.34 1.34
CA ASN A 18 40.99 19.31 0.57
C ASN A 18 41.64 18.25 1.48
N ILE A 19 40.83 17.66 2.37
CA ILE A 19 41.34 16.78 3.42
C ILE A 19 41.46 15.33 2.96
N ASP A 20 42.52 14.67 3.44
CA ASP A 20 42.74 13.23 3.30
C ASP A 20 42.51 12.53 4.63
N LEU A 21 41.82 11.40 4.63
CA LEU A 21 41.56 10.66 5.86
C LEU A 21 41.40 9.15 5.64
N GLU A 22 41.74 8.38 6.68
CA GLU A 22 41.51 6.94 6.73
C GLU A 22 40.60 6.60 7.93
N ILE A 23 39.50 5.91 7.67
CA ILE A 23 38.54 5.47 8.69
C ILE A 23 38.62 3.95 8.84
N PRO A 24 38.87 3.39 10.03
CA PRO A 24 38.87 1.95 10.21
C PRO A 24 37.45 1.38 10.03
N ARG A 25 37.31 0.34 9.21
CA ARG A 25 36.02 -0.34 8.99
C ARG A 25 35.69 -1.25 10.17
N ASN A 26 34.39 -1.54 10.32
CA ASN A 26 33.85 -2.42 11.38
C ASN A 26 34.19 -1.94 12.79
N LYS A 27 34.35 -0.63 12.96
CA LYS A 27 34.57 0.04 14.24
C LYS A 27 33.51 1.12 14.43
N LEU A 28 33.21 1.41 15.69
CA LEU A 28 32.46 2.61 16.04
C LEU A 28 33.42 3.80 15.95
N VAL A 29 33.21 4.65 14.94
CA VAL A 29 34.03 5.84 14.71
C VAL A 29 33.20 7.07 15.06
N VAL A 30 33.78 7.95 15.88
CA VAL A 30 33.13 9.18 16.33
C VAL A 30 33.84 10.38 15.70
N ILE A 31 33.11 11.19 14.94
CA ILE A 31 33.59 12.46 14.40
C ILE A 31 33.21 13.57 15.38
N THR A 32 34.20 14.28 15.91
CA THR A 32 34.01 15.34 16.91
C THR A 32 34.71 16.64 16.49
N GLY A 33 34.38 17.75 17.14
CA GLY A 33 34.89 19.09 16.83
C GLY A 33 33.86 20.20 17.04
N LEU A 34 34.32 21.46 16.98
CA LEU A 34 33.49 22.66 17.18
C LEU A 34 32.33 22.75 16.17
N SER A 35 31.24 23.46 16.53
CA SER A 35 30.16 23.73 15.58
C SER A 35 30.71 24.42 14.32
N GLY A 36 30.24 24.00 13.14
CA GLY A 36 30.75 24.50 11.87
C GLY A 36 32.12 23.95 11.42
N SER A 37 32.77 23.05 12.17
CA SER A 37 34.10 22.50 11.79
C SER A 37 34.10 21.55 10.57
N GLY A 38 32.97 21.37 9.90
CA GLY A 38 32.86 20.47 8.73
C GLY A 38 32.50 19.01 9.06
N LYS A 39 32.11 18.69 10.30
CA LYS A 39 31.71 17.31 10.69
C LYS A 39 30.57 16.77 9.82
N SER A 40 29.50 17.55 9.68
CA SER A 40 28.34 17.16 8.87
C SER A 40 28.69 17.10 7.39
N SER A 41 29.50 18.05 6.91
CA SER A 41 30.03 18.06 5.54
C SER A 41 30.77 16.76 5.21
N LEU A 42 31.60 16.29 6.14
CA LEU A 42 32.32 15.03 5.98
C LEU A 42 31.41 13.79 6.12
N ALA A 43 30.61 13.72 7.19
CA ALA A 43 29.83 12.54 7.52
C ALA A 43 28.62 12.33 6.58
N PHE A 44 27.81 13.38 6.38
CA PHE A 44 26.55 13.31 5.65
C PHE A 44 26.75 13.69 4.19
N ASP A 45 27.35 14.86 3.94
CA ASP A 45 27.40 15.43 2.58
C ASP A 45 28.51 14.81 1.72
N THR A 46 29.46 14.09 2.32
CA THR A 46 30.53 13.37 1.59
C THR A 46 30.38 11.86 1.70
N ILE A 47 30.58 11.29 2.89
CA ILE A 47 30.66 9.83 3.08
C ILE A 47 29.30 9.15 2.83
N TYR A 48 28.25 9.62 3.51
CA TYR A 48 26.91 9.07 3.34
C TYR A 48 26.37 9.33 1.93
N ALA A 49 26.50 10.55 1.41
CA ALA A 49 26.06 10.92 0.07
C ALA A 49 26.68 10.00 -1.01
N GLU A 50 27.99 9.77 -0.96
CA GLU A 50 28.65 8.86 -1.89
C GLU A 50 28.22 7.40 -1.66
N GLY A 51 28.09 6.97 -0.40
CA GLY A 51 27.70 5.60 -0.07
C GLY A 51 26.29 5.27 -0.58
N GLN A 52 25.38 6.22 -0.47
CA GLN A 52 24.03 6.14 -1.03
C GLN A 52 24.09 6.16 -2.57
N ARG A 53 24.84 7.09 -3.17
CA ARG A 53 24.98 7.21 -4.64
C ARG A 53 25.46 5.90 -5.27
N ARG A 54 26.58 5.34 -4.76
CA ARG A 54 27.14 4.06 -5.27
C ARG A 54 26.17 2.90 -5.13
N TYR A 55 25.43 2.84 -4.02
CA TYR A 55 24.43 1.80 -3.81
C TYR A 55 23.29 1.89 -4.82
N VAL A 56 22.72 3.09 -5.02
CA VAL A 56 21.65 3.29 -6.00
C VAL A 56 22.16 3.07 -7.43
N GLU A 57 23.44 3.38 -7.73
CA GLU A 57 24.05 3.10 -9.04
C GLU A 57 24.13 1.61 -9.36
N SER A 58 24.20 0.77 -8.33
CA SER A 58 24.17 -0.69 -8.49
C SER A 58 22.75 -1.25 -8.71
N LEU A 59 21.71 -0.44 -8.57
CA LEU A 59 20.32 -0.82 -8.84
C LEU A 59 20.02 -0.80 -10.36
N SER A 60 18.73 -0.76 -10.72
CA SER A 60 18.29 -0.86 -12.11
C SER A 60 18.89 0.21 -13.02
N SER A 61 19.02 -0.11 -14.32
CA SER A 61 19.46 0.84 -15.35
C SER A 61 18.59 2.10 -15.40
N TYR A 62 17.30 1.97 -15.07
CA TYR A 62 16.36 3.09 -14.92
C TYR A 62 16.68 3.96 -13.70
N ALA A 63 17.03 3.37 -12.55
CA ALA A 63 17.41 4.13 -11.37
C ALA A 63 18.65 5.02 -11.61
N ARG A 64 19.59 4.57 -12.45
CA ARG A 64 20.76 5.36 -12.87
C ARG A 64 20.39 6.65 -13.61
N GLN A 65 19.31 6.66 -14.37
CA GLN A 65 18.86 7.88 -15.07
C GLN A 65 18.46 8.99 -14.09
N PHE A 66 17.93 8.64 -12.92
CA PHE A 66 17.57 9.60 -11.87
C PHE A 66 18.76 10.00 -10.99
N LEU A 67 19.82 9.21 -10.95
CA LEU A 67 21.04 9.51 -10.20
C LEU A 67 21.88 10.62 -10.82
N GLY A 68 21.81 10.81 -12.14
CA GLY A 68 22.45 11.95 -12.80
C GLY A 68 21.96 13.32 -12.31
N LEU A 69 20.86 13.35 -11.54
CA LEU A 69 20.34 14.54 -10.88
C LEU A 69 20.89 14.74 -9.46
N MET A 70 21.54 13.73 -8.87
CA MET A 70 22.15 13.83 -7.55
C MET A 70 23.57 14.40 -7.72
N GLU A 71 23.83 15.52 -7.06
CA GLU A 71 25.13 16.17 -7.08
C GLU A 71 26.19 15.22 -6.49
N LYS A 72 27.27 14.97 -7.24
CA LYS A 72 28.40 14.20 -6.71
C LYS A 72 29.13 15.04 -5.68
N PRO A 73 29.45 14.49 -4.49
CA PRO A 73 30.20 15.23 -3.50
C PRO A 73 31.59 15.58 -4.02
N ASP A 74 32.07 16.79 -3.71
CA ASP A 74 33.38 17.26 -4.15
C ASP A 74 34.50 16.59 -3.35
N MET A 75 35.16 15.62 -3.98
CA MET A 75 36.34 14.91 -3.49
C MET A 75 37.08 14.27 -4.67
N ASP A 76 38.34 13.86 -4.48
CA ASP A 76 39.11 13.20 -5.54
C ASP A 76 38.72 11.73 -5.65
N THR A 77 38.84 10.98 -4.55
CA THR A 77 38.49 9.56 -4.51
C THR A 77 38.02 9.16 -3.12
N ILE A 78 37.19 8.11 -3.08
CA ILE A 78 36.91 7.37 -1.86
C ILE A 78 36.86 5.88 -2.15
N GLU A 79 37.57 5.10 -1.35
CA GLU A 79 37.71 3.66 -1.48
C GLU A 79 37.26 2.94 -0.21
N GLY A 80 36.93 1.66 -0.32
CA GLY A 80 36.50 0.85 0.83
C GLY A 80 35.12 1.18 1.39
N LEU A 81 34.35 2.05 0.72
CA LEU A 81 33.03 2.50 1.18
C LEU A 81 31.96 1.40 1.06
N SER A 82 31.19 1.20 2.12
CA SER A 82 29.99 0.34 2.12
C SER A 82 28.74 1.14 1.70
N PRO A 83 27.64 0.48 1.30
CA PRO A 83 26.33 1.12 1.27
C PRO A 83 26.06 1.81 2.62
N ALA A 84 25.66 3.07 2.57
CA ALA A 84 25.51 3.92 3.75
C ALA A 84 24.03 4.20 4.05
N ILE A 85 23.69 4.27 5.33
CA ILE A 85 22.36 4.64 5.83
C ILE A 85 22.56 5.80 6.80
N SER A 86 21.82 6.89 6.61
CA SER A 86 21.79 8.02 7.53
C SER A 86 20.67 7.83 8.55
N ILE A 87 20.99 8.04 9.82
CA ILE A 87 20.03 8.08 10.92
C ILE A 87 20.14 9.48 11.53
N GLU A 88 19.25 10.36 11.11
CA GLU A 88 19.19 11.77 11.52
C GLU A 88 17.91 12.06 12.30
N GLN A 89 17.96 13.08 13.16
CA GLN A 89 16.77 13.65 13.78
C GLN A 89 16.02 14.58 12.82
N LYS A 90 15.80 14.17 11.57
CA LYS A 90 14.94 14.90 10.63
C LYS A 90 13.49 14.66 11.03
N ALA A 91 12.74 15.74 11.25
CA ALA A 91 11.31 15.65 11.54
C ALA A 91 10.62 14.94 10.37
N SER A 92 10.15 13.71 10.60
CA SER A 92 9.32 13.02 9.60
C SER A 92 8.09 13.88 9.29
N ALA A 93 7.72 13.94 8.01
CA ALA A 93 6.53 14.66 7.57
C ALA A 93 5.32 14.24 8.44
N ARG A 94 4.67 15.22 9.06
CA ARG A 94 3.52 14.99 9.94
C ARG A 94 2.34 14.53 9.10
N ASN A 95 2.16 13.22 8.97
CA ASN A 95 0.96 12.64 8.40
C ASN A 95 0.04 12.21 9.56
N PRO A 96 -1.18 12.76 9.67
CA PRO A 96 -2.10 12.44 10.78
C PRO A 96 -2.52 10.96 10.83
N ARG A 97 -2.31 10.19 9.76
CA ARG A 97 -2.55 8.74 9.74
C ARG A 97 -1.33 7.90 10.11
N SER A 98 -0.18 8.54 10.34
CA SER A 98 1.04 7.86 10.76
C SER A 98 1.11 7.78 12.28
N THR A 99 1.41 6.60 12.79
CA THR A 99 1.59 6.29 14.21
C THR A 99 2.90 5.54 14.41
N VAL A 100 3.34 5.37 15.65
CA VAL A 100 4.51 4.53 15.98
C VAL A 100 4.35 3.13 15.39
N GLY A 101 3.15 2.54 15.47
CA GLY A 101 2.89 1.21 14.95
C GLY A 101 2.99 1.10 13.43
N THR A 102 2.66 2.16 12.68
CA THR A 102 2.82 2.16 11.21
C THR A 102 4.25 2.45 10.78
N VAL A 103 5.00 3.27 11.52
CA VAL A 103 6.42 3.57 11.22
C VAL A 103 7.31 2.36 11.50
N THR A 104 6.99 1.58 12.53
CA THR A 104 7.73 0.37 12.92
C THR A 104 7.21 -0.91 12.26
N GLU A 105 6.18 -0.79 11.40
CA GLU A 105 5.46 -1.91 10.76
C GLU A 105 4.78 -2.89 11.73
N ILE A 106 4.87 -2.70 13.05
CA ILE A 106 4.20 -3.52 14.08
C ILE A 106 2.69 -3.58 13.83
N HIS A 107 2.08 -2.48 13.38
CA HIS A 107 0.66 -2.45 13.06
C HIS A 107 0.30 -3.43 11.93
N ASP A 108 1.16 -3.60 10.93
CA ASP A 108 0.93 -4.54 9.84
C ASP A 108 1.03 -5.99 10.30
N TYR A 109 1.98 -6.30 11.20
CA TYR A 109 2.03 -7.60 11.87
C TYR A 109 0.79 -7.86 12.72
N LEU A 110 0.31 -6.86 13.47
CA LEU A 110 -0.93 -6.99 14.24
C LEU A 110 -2.13 -7.24 13.32
N ARG A 111 -2.22 -6.56 12.17
CA ARG A 111 -3.29 -6.82 11.20
C ARG A 111 -3.27 -8.25 10.70
N LEU A 112 -2.10 -8.79 10.38
CA LEU A 112 -1.95 -10.19 10.00
C LEU A 112 -2.36 -11.14 11.14
N LEU A 113 -1.90 -10.86 12.37
CA LEU A 113 -2.24 -11.66 13.55
C LEU A 113 -3.77 -11.74 13.74
N TYR A 114 -4.45 -10.59 13.79
CA TYR A 114 -5.90 -10.55 13.98
C TYR A 114 -6.68 -11.12 12.79
N ALA A 115 -6.16 -11.03 11.56
CA ALA A 115 -6.79 -11.65 10.40
C ALA A 115 -6.74 -13.19 10.45
N HIS A 116 -5.65 -13.77 10.98
CA HIS A 116 -5.47 -15.22 11.00
C HIS A 116 -6.09 -15.90 12.22
N ILE A 117 -5.95 -15.31 13.41
CA ILE A 117 -6.37 -15.94 14.67
C ILE A 117 -7.40 -15.12 15.46
N GLY A 118 -7.79 -13.95 14.94
CA GLY A 118 -8.82 -13.13 15.58
C GLY A 118 -10.17 -13.85 15.57
N LYS A 119 -10.82 -13.91 16.73
CA LYS A 119 -12.18 -14.43 16.87
C LYS A 119 -13.14 -13.24 16.78
N PRO A 120 -13.85 -13.03 15.66
CA PRO A 120 -14.73 -11.88 15.51
C PRO A 120 -16.00 -12.04 16.37
N HIS A 121 -16.43 -10.95 16.99
CA HIS A 121 -17.65 -10.89 17.80
C HIS A 121 -18.53 -9.72 17.36
N CYS A 122 -19.84 -9.86 17.52
CA CYS A 122 -20.79 -8.78 17.26
C CYS A 122 -20.65 -7.68 18.32
N TRP A 123 -20.52 -6.41 17.91
CA TRP A 123 -20.36 -5.28 18.83
C TRP A 123 -21.61 -4.94 19.67
N ILE A 124 -22.79 -5.43 19.28
CA ILE A 124 -24.05 -5.20 20.01
C ILE A 124 -24.31 -6.30 21.03
N CYS A 125 -24.19 -7.57 20.61
CA CYS A 125 -24.58 -8.72 21.43
C CYS A 125 -23.42 -9.60 21.90
N SER A 126 -22.18 -9.26 21.56
CA SER A 126 -20.95 -9.98 21.93
C SER A 126 -20.87 -11.44 21.50
N ARG A 127 -21.83 -11.96 20.72
CA ARG A 127 -21.79 -13.33 20.20
C ARG A 127 -20.72 -13.49 19.12
N PRO A 128 -20.04 -14.65 19.04
CA PRO A 128 -19.11 -14.95 17.95
C PRO A 128 -19.79 -14.84 16.59
N ILE A 129 -19.13 -14.19 15.62
CA ILE A 129 -19.61 -14.14 14.24
C ILE A 129 -19.38 -15.50 13.59
N GLN A 130 -20.44 -16.05 12.99
CA GLN A 130 -20.42 -17.35 12.32
C GLN A 130 -20.97 -17.21 10.89
N LYS A 131 -20.70 -18.21 10.06
CA LYS A 131 -21.32 -18.32 8.74
C LYS A 131 -22.84 -18.43 8.91
N GLN A 132 -23.58 -17.70 8.10
CA GLN A 132 -25.04 -17.77 8.05
C GLN A 132 -25.47 -18.69 6.91
N THR A 133 -26.57 -19.42 7.12
CA THR A 133 -27.23 -20.16 6.04
C THR A 133 -28.07 -19.22 5.19
N VAL A 134 -28.36 -19.61 3.93
CA VAL A 134 -29.26 -18.87 3.04
C VAL A 134 -30.58 -18.56 3.76
N GLN A 135 -31.17 -19.56 4.41
CA GLN A 135 -32.43 -19.40 5.15
C GLN A 135 -32.33 -18.36 6.26
N GLN A 136 -31.22 -18.31 7.01
CA GLN A 136 -31.03 -17.30 8.04
C GLN A 136 -30.91 -15.88 7.45
N ILE A 137 -30.34 -15.73 6.25
CA ILE A 137 -30.28 -14.45 5.54
C ILE A 137 -31.69 -14.03 5.10
N VAL A 138 -32.45 -14.94 4.48
CA VAL A 138 -33.86 -14.74 4.09
C VAL A 138 -34.70 -14.32 5.29
N ASP A 139 -34.63 -15.06 6.39
CA ASP A 139 -35.38 -14.79 7.62
C ASP A 139 -35.01 -13.45 8.25
N THR A 140 -33.78 -12.97 8.05
CA THR A 140 -33.34 -11.65 8.51
C THR A 140 -33.96 -10.55 7.65
N ILE A 141 -34.03 -10.72 6.33
CA ILE A 141 -34.63 -9.75 5.41
C ILE A 141 -36.15 -9.67 5.60
N CYS A 142 -36.81 -10.81 5.87
CA CYS A 142 -38.25 -10.86 6.16
C CYS A 142 -38.67 -10.04 7.40
N LYS A 143 -37.73 -9.64 8.27
CA LYS A 143 -38.01 -8.79 9.44
C LYS A 143 -38.13 -7.30 9.09
N PHE A 144 -37.79 -6.90 7.87
CA PHE A 144 -37.96 -5.52 7.43
C PHE A 144 -39.44 -5.17 7.21
N LYS A 145 -39.75 -3.87 7.16
CA LYS A 145 -41.12 -3.37 7.04
C LYS A 145 -41.72 -3.75 5.67
N ILE A 146 -43.00 -4.10 5.67
CA ILE A 146 -43.78 -4.32 4.44
C ILE A 146 -43.69 -3.08 3.53
N GLY A 147 -43.58 -3.29 2.23
CA GLY A 147 -43.41 -2.25 1.22
C GLY A 147 -41.96 -1.77 1.02
N THR A 148 -40.98 -2.30 1.76
CA THR A 148 -39.56 -1.97 1.56
C THR A 148 -39.10 -2.49 0.20
N LYS A 149 -38.52 -1.61 -0.63
CA LYS A 149 -37.95 -1.96 -1.94
C LYS A 149 -36.43 -2.06 -1.83
N PHE A 150 -35.85 -3.14 -2.36
CA PHE A 150 -34.39 -3.35 -2.31
C PHE A 150 -33.88 -4.08 -3.55
N PHE A 151 -32.56 -4.04 -3.72
CA PHE A 151 -31.86 -4.81 -4.74
C PHE A 151 -31.09 -5.95 -4.08
N VAL A 152 -31.13 -7.12 -4.71
CA VAL A 152 -30.20 -8.21 -4.42
C VAL A 152 -29.00 -8.02 -5.34
N LEU A 153 -27.82 -7.86 -4.76
CA LEU A 153 -26.59 -7.53 -5.47
C LEU A 153 -25.52 -8.57 -5.19
N ALA A 154 -24.91 -9.10 -6.25
CA ALA A 154 -23.78 -10.02 -6.17
C ALA A 154 -22.47 -9.26 -6.42
N PRO A 155 -21.60 -9.06 -5.41
CA PRO A 155 -20.39 -8.26 -5.55
C PRO A 155 -19.25 -9.03 -6.22
N VAL A 156 -19.11 -8.89 -7.54
CA VAL A 156 -18.10 -9.59 -8.36
C VAL A 156 -16.71 -8.94 -8.24
N VAL A 157 -16.63 -7.60 -8.17
CA VAL A 157 -15.36 -6.88 -7.99
C VAL A 157 -15.47 -5.91 -6.82
N ARG A 158 -14.54 -6.02 -5.86
CA ARG A 158 -14.49 -5.15 -4.67
C ARG A 158 -13.20 -4.33 -4.63
N GLY A 159 -13.26 -3.05 -5.03
CA GLY A 159 -12.18 -2.08 -4.88
C GLY A 159 -10.86 -2.45 -5.60
N ARG A 160 -10.93 -3.18 -6.71
CA ARG A 160 -9.75 -3.62 -7.49
C ARG A 160 -9.49 -2.69 -8.67
N LYS A 161 -8.21 -2.44 -8.96
CA LYS A 161 -7.80 -1.68 -10.14
C LYS A 161 -7.94 -2.51 -11.41
N GLY A 162 -8.39 -1.92 -12.50
CA GLY A 162 -8.46 -2.60 -13.79
C GLY A 162 -9.61 -2.12 -14.68
N LEU A 163 -9.57 -2.52 -15.95
CA LEU A 163 -10.63 -2.26 -16.91
C LEU A 163 -11.83 -3.22 -16.77
N HIS A 164 -11.60 -4.41 -16.19
CA HIS A 164 -12.62 -5.44 -15.90
C HIS A 164 -13.52 -5.81 -17.09
N LYS A 165 -13.04 -5.70 -18.34
CA LYS A 165 -13.83 -6.03 -19.55
C LYS A 165 -14.35 -7.47 -19.56
N GLY A 166 -13.50 -8.43 -19.18
CA GLY A 166 -13.90 -9.85 -19.12
C GLY A 166 -15.03 -10.10 -18.11
N VAL A 167 -15.08 -9.33 -17.03
CA VAL A 167 -16.16 -9.44 -16.03
C VAL A 167 -17.50 -9.05 -16.63
N PHE A 168 -17.57 -7.97 -17.43
CA PHE A 168 -18.82 -7.58 -18.10
C PHE A 168 -19.24 -8.59 -19.18
N GLU A 169 -18.29 -9.23 -19.86
CA GLU A 169 -18.59 -10.31 -20.81
C GLU A 169 -19.14 -11.55 -20.11
N GLU A 170 -18.59 -11.93 -18.95
CA GLU A 170 -19.09 -13.04 -18.12
C GLU A 170 -20.52 -12.76 -17.62
N ILE A 171 -20.75 -11.58 -17.04
CA ILE A 171 -22.07 -11.14 -16.59
C ILE A 171 -23.10 -11.21 -17.72
N LYS A 172 -22.71 -10.78 -18.93
CA LYS A 172 -23.56 -10.84 -20.12
C LYS A 172 -23.83 -12.28 -20.58
N LYS A 173 -22.83 -13.16 -20.53
CA LYS A 173 -22.98 -14.59 -20.86
C LYS A 173 -23.92 -15.31 -19.90
N GLU A 174 -23.89 -14.95 -18.62
CA GLU A 174 -24.80 -15.45 -17.60
C GLU A 174 -26.22 -14.87 -17.72
N GLY A 175 -26.45 -13.91 -18.62
CA GLY A 175 -27.77 -13.38 -18.94
C GLY A 175 -28.22 -12.20 -18.07
N PHE A 176 -27.33 -11.65 -17.22
CA PHE A 176 -27.66 -10.49 -16.41
C PHE A 176 -27.67 -9.20 -17.24
N LEU A 177 -28.74 -8.42 -17.11
CA LEU A 177 -28.96 -7.21 -17.90
C LEU A 177 -28.38 -5.94 -17.26
N ARG A 178 -28.10 -5.97 -15.95
CA ARG A 178 -27.74 -4.76 -15.19
C ARG A 178 -26.60 -5.04 -14.21
N ALA A 179 -25.70 -4.07 -14.10
CA ALA A 179 -24.64 -4.06 -13.11
C ALA A 179 -24.56 -2.67 -12.44
N ARG A 180 -24.27 -2.64 -11.15
CA ARG A 180 -23.93 -1.43 -10.40
C ARG A 180 -22.43 -1.26 -10.38
N VAL A 181 -21.96 -0.17 -10.97
CA VAL A 181 -20.55 0.18 -11.11
C VAL A 181 -20.30 1.48 -10.36
N ASP A 182 -19.42 1.44 -9.37
CA ASP A 182 -19.09 2.59 -8.50
C ASP A 182 -20.34 3.31 -7.95
N GLY A 183 -21.37 2.53 -7.59
CA GLY A 183 -22.62 3.02 -6.99
C GLY A 183 -23.71 3.43 -7.99
N LYS A 184 -23.42 3.47 -9.30
CA LYS A 184 -24.42 3.78 -10.35
C LYS A 184 -24.83 2.52 -11.10
N VAL A 185 -26.13 2.36 -11.37
CA VAL A 185 -26.64 1.21 -12.12
C VAL A 185 -26.57 1.51 -13.61
N TYR A 186 -25.98 0.59 -14.36
CA TYR A 186 -25.86 0.63 -15.81
C TYR A 186 -26.51 -0.62 -16.42
N GLY A 187 -27.01 -0.49 -17.65
CA GLY A 187 -27.28 -1.64 -18.49
C GLY A 187 -25.97 -2.28 -18.95
N ILE A 188 -25.94 -3.60 -19.10
CA ILE A 188 -24.72 -4.31 -19.51
C ILE A 188 -24.27 -3.93 -20.93
N ASP A 189 -25.22 -3.49 -21.77
CA ASP A 189 -24.97 -3.02 -23.13
C ASP A 189 -24.56 -1.54 -23.21
N ASP A 190 -24.62 -0.80 -22.10
CA ASP A 190 -24.16 0.59 -22.06
C ASP A 190 -22.64 0.64 -22.23
N LYS A 191 -22.13 1.72 -22.84
CA LYS A 191 -20.68 1.94 -22.95
C LYS A 191 -20.09 2.33 -21.58
N ILE A 192 -19.69 1.32 -20.79
CA ILE A 192 -19.03 1.51 -19.50
C ILE A 192 -17.51 1.60 -19.71
N SER A 193 -16.92 2.78 -19.49
CA SER A 193 -15.47 2.98 -19.55
C SER A 193 -14.86 3.08 -18.15
N LEU A 194 -14.08 2.06 -17.78
CA LEU A 194 -13.33 2.03 -16.52
C LEU A 194 -11.88 2.49 -16.72
N GLY A 195 -11.27 3.04 -15.67
CA GLY A 195 -9.88 3.47 -15.70
C GLY A 195 -8.94 2.38 -15.22
N LYS A 196 -7.96 1.96 -16.04
CA LYS A 196 -7.02 0.87 -15.68
C LYS A 196 -6.32 1.06 -14.32
N ASN A 197 -6.03 2.30 -13.94
CA ASN A 197 -5.29 2.64 -12.71
C ASN A 197 -6.20 3.06 -11.53
N LYS A 198 -7.52 3.11 -11.72
CA LYS A 198 -8.50 3.47 -10.68
C LYS A 198 -9.09 2.21 -10.07
N LYS A 199 -9.41 2.27 -8.78
CA LYS A 199 -10.12 1.19 -8.08
C LYS A 199 -11.59 1.29 -8.43
N HIS A 200 -12.19 0.16 -8.80
CA HIS A 200 -13.60 0.07 -9.15
C HIS A 200 -14.29 -1.01 -8.30
N THR A 201 -15.59 -0.81 -8.06
CA THR A 201 -16.48 -1.80 -7.45
C THR A 201 -17.59 -2.12 -8.45
N ILE A 202 -17.78 -3.41 -8.73
CA ILE A 202 -18.76 -3.92 -9.70
C ILE A 202 -19.61 -4.96 -8.99
N GLU A 203 -20.92 -4.75 -9.00
CA GLU A 203 -21.92 -5.62 -8.40
C GLU A 203 -22.99 -5.94 -9.44
N VAL A 204 -23.31 -7.21 -9.64
CA VAL A 204 -24.39 -7.62 -10.54
C VAL A 204 -25.73 -7.35 -9.86
N VAL A 205 -26.69 -6.83 -10.60
CA VAL A 205 -28.06 -6.69 -10.11
C VAL A 205 -28.78 -8.00 -10.39
N VAL A 206 -28.88 -8.84 -9.36
CA VAL A 206 -29.52 -10.16 -9.45
C VAL A 206 -31.04 -10.01 -9.50
N ASP A 207 -31.60 -9.25 -8.56
CA ASP A 207 -33.04 -9.00 -8.54
C ASP A 207 -33.39 -7.64 -7.90
N ARG A 208 -34.60 -7.16 -8.17
CA ARG A 208 -35.25 -6.04 -7.50
C ARG A 208 -36.54 -6.55 -6.86
N LEU A 209 -36.59 -6.53 -5.55
CA LEU A 209 -37.69 -7.07 -4.76
C LEU A 209 -38.37 -6.00 -3.91
N ILE A 210 -39.63 -6.27 -3.58
CA ILE A 210 -40.46 -5.49 -2.66
C ILE A 210 -41.00 -6.47 -1.62
N ILE A 211 -40.96 -6.10 -0.34
CA ILE A 211 -41.49 -6.93 0.76
C ILE A 211 -43.02 -6.83 0.76
N GLU A 212 -43.67 -7.57 -0.12
CA GLU A 212 -45.13 -7.61 -0.27
C GLU A 212 -45.58 -8.92 -0.92
N GLY A 213 -46.68 -9.52 -0.43
CA GLY A 213 -47.24 -10.76 -0.97
C GLY A 213 -46.34 -11.99 -0.79
N ASP A 214 -46.35 -12.88 -1.77
CA ASP A 214 -45.56 -14.12 -1.79
C ASP A 214 -44.19 -13.90 -2.48
N TYR A 215 -43.26 -13.28 -1.74
CA TYR A 215 -41.92 -12.93 -2.23
C TYR A 215 -40.82 -13.85 -1.71
N ARG A 216 -41.15 -14.82 -0.84
CA ARG A 216 -40.16 -15.55 -0.03
C ARG A 216 -39.40 -16.60 -0.84
N GLU A 217 -40.09 -17.33 -1.71
CA GLU A 217 -39.46 -18.29 -2.63
C GLU A 217 -38.50 -17.57 -3.59
N ARG A 218 -38.99 -16.53 -4.28
CA ARG A 218 -38.19 -15.70 -5.18
C ARG A 218 -36.99 -15.02 -4.49
N LEU A 219 -37.15 -14.57 -3.25
CA LEU A 219 -36.04 -14.02 -2.45
C LEU A 219 -34.98 -15.09 -2.16
N THR A 220 -35.40 -16.31 -1.86
CA THR A 220 -34.49 -17.43 -1.57
C THR A 220 -33.65 -17.75 -2.80
N GLU A 221 -34.29 -17.94 -3.96
CA GLU A 221 -33.60 -18.18 -5.24
C GLU A 221 -32.64 -17.04 -5.59
N SER A 222 -33.05 -15.79 -5.38
CA SER A 222 -32.22 -14.61 -5.65
C SER A 222 -30.98 -14.55 -4.76
N ILE A 223 -31.08 -14.97 -3.49
CA ILE A 223 -29.95 -15.00 -2.55
C ILE A 223 -29.01 -16.16 -2.89
N GLU A 224 -29.55 -17.32 -3.25
CA GLU A 224 -28.73 -18.47 -3.70
C GLU A 224 -27.91 -18.12 -4.95
N LEU A 225 -28.52 -17.40 -5.90
CA LEU A 225 -27.81 -16.93 -7.10
C LEU A 225 -26.74 -15.87 -6.79
N ALA A 226 -26.87 -15.12 -5.69
CA ALA A 226 -26.01 -13.99 -5.36
C ALA A 226 -24.79 -14.32 -4.48
N LEU A 227 -24.79 -15.47 -3.83
CA LEU A 227 -23.74 -15.94 -2.90
C LEU A 227 -22.65 -16.71 -3.62
#